data_AF-A0A435GMV9-F1
#
_entry.id   AF-A0A435GMV9-F1
#
_cell.length_a   1.000
_cell.length_b   1.000
_cell.length_c   1.000
_cell.angle_alpha   90.00
_cell.angle_beta   90.00
_cell.angle_gamma   90.00
#
_symmetry.space_group_name_H-M   'P 1'
#
loop_
_entity.id
_entity.type
_entity.pdbx_description
1 polymer ?
#
loop_
_entity_poly.entity_id
_entity_poly.type
_entity_poly.pdbx_seq_one_letter_code
_entity_poly.pdbx_strand_id
1 'polypeptide(L)'
;TYPDLKAIGCISDSLCLAADSVASSMGTQLLYGGYDGDAEMKPLIDDGKMVMDVLTGAYRVGYWNIAVAARLANGEKLPQDLYMPTYFVTSDATAAKLKADGLTFEYINTDKEAVEAKNYTEQLGPKVPATAMTLAK
;
A
#
# COMPACT_ATOMS: atom_id res chain seq x y z
N THR A 1 21.08 -22.09 4.54
CA THR A 1 21.01 -21.04 3.51
C THR A 1 19.91 -21.41 2.53
N TYR A 2 19.27 -20.42 1.89
CA TYR A 2 18.20 -20.63 0.90
C TYR A 2 18.70 -20.14 -0.48
N PRO A 3 19.50 -20.94 -1.21
CA PRO A 3 20.13 -20.51 -2.47
C PRO A 3 19.11 -20.19 -3.58
N ASP A 4 17.92 -20.75 -3.48
CA ASP A 4 16.84 -20.58 -4.46
C ASP A 4 15.82 -19.51 -4.03
N LEU A 5 16.07 -18.76 -2.96
CA LEU A 5 15.18 -17.67 -2.55
C LEU A 5 15.10 -16.64 -3.68
N LYS A 6 13.87 -16.37 -4.16
CA LYS A 6 13.61 -15.41 -5.26
C LYS A 6 12.87 -14.15 -4.81
N ALA A 7 12.10 -14.25 -3.74
CA ALA A 7 11.25 -13.17 -3.29
C ALA A 7 11.04 -13.19 -1.77
N ILE A 8 10.76 -12.03 -1.20
CA ILE A 8 10.40 -11.84 0.20
C ILE A 8 9.12 -11.01 0.27
N GLY A 9 8.11 -11.51 0.97
CA GLY A 9 6.95 -10.73 1.38
C GLY A 9 7.18 -10.18 2.78
N CYS A 10 7.15 -8.86 2.93
CA CYS A 10 7.30 -8.17 4.21
C CYS A 10 5.92 -7.71 4.69
N ILE A 11 5.69 -7.73 5.99
CA ILE A 11 4.44 -7.18 6.57
C ILE A 11 4.47 -5.66 6.73
N SER A 12 5.62 -5.03 6.48
CA SER A 12 5.84 -3.59 6.52
C SER A 12 7.02 -3.22 5.63
N ASP A 13 7.03 -2.00 5.09
CA ASP A 13 8.05 -1.51 4.17
C ASP A 13 9.46 -1.45 4.77
N SER A 14 9.57 -1.04 6.03
CA SER A 14 10.85 -0.99 6.75
C SER A 14 11.58 -2.36 6.82
N LEU A 15 10.81 -3.45 6.88
CA LEU A 15 11.37 -4.82 6.87
C LEU A 15 11.87 -5.20 5.48
N CYS A 16 11.22 -4.70 4.42
CA CYS A 16 11.66 -4.88 3.05
C CYS A 16 12.94 -4.11 2.76
N LEU A 17 13.09 -2.88 3.25
CA LEU A 17 14.36 -2.15 3.17
C LEU A 17 15.49 -2.87 3.90
N ALA A 18 15.22 -3.39 5.10
CA ALA A 18 16.23 -4.15 5.85
C ALA A 18 16.64 -5.41 5.09
N ALA A 19 15.68 -6.13 4.49
CA ALA A 19 15.96 -7.30 3.66
C ALA A 19 16.77 -6.96 2.40
N ASP A 20 16.44 -5.87 1.70
CA ASP A 20 17.16 -5.42 0.51
C ASP A 20 18.58 -4.97 0.80
N SER A 21 18.80 -4.31 1.94
CA SER A 21 20.15 -3.94 2.38
C SER A 21 21.05 -5.17 2.54
N VAL A 22 20.54 -6.23 3.18
CA VAL A 22 21.28 -7.48 3.37
C VAL A 22 21.49 -8.19 2.03
N ALA A 23 20.43 -8.38 1.24
CA ALA A 23 20.51 -9.06 -0.05
C ALA A 23 21.50 -8.37 -1.00
N SER A 24 21.43 -7.04 -1.09
CA SER A 24 22.35 -6.23 -1.88
C SER A 24 23.80 -6.37 -1.42
N SER A 25 24.06 -6.39 -0.10
CA SER A 25 25.41 -6.60 0.43
C SER A 25 25.99 -7.98 0.09
N MET A 26 25.12 -8.97 -0.12
CA MET A 26 25.47 -10.33 -0.53
C MET A 26 25.52 -10.50 -2.06
N GLY A 27 25.31 -9.43 -2.83
CA GLY A 27 25.22 -9.50 -4.29
C GLY A 27 24.03 -10.32 -4.79
N THR A 28 23.02 -10.52 -3.95
CA THR A 28 21.80 -11.28 -4.27
C THR A 28 20.70 -10.31 -4.69
N GLN A 29 20.03 -10.62 -5.81
CA GLN A 29 18.85 -9.87 -6.26
C GLN A 29 17.61 -10.65 -5.86
N LEU A 30 16.70 -10.01 -5.12
CA LEU A 30 15.42 -10.55 -4.70
C LEU A 30 14.29 -9.62 -5.14
N LEU A 31 13.11 -10.18 -5.29
CA LEU A 31 11.87 -9.43 -5.44
C LEU A 31 11.23 -9.19 -4.07
N TYR A 32 10.48 -8.10 -3.93
CA TYR A 32 9.82 -7.72 -2.68
C TYR A 32 8.32 -7.49 -2.89
N GLY A 33 7.55 -7.85 -1.86
CA GLY A 33 6.17 -7.41 -1.65
C GLY A 33 6.08 -6.69 -0.32
N GLY A 34 5.63 -5.43 -0.34
CA GLY A 34 5.54 -4.55 0.83
C GLY A 34 4.11 -4.33 1.32
N TYR A 35 4.04 -3.63 2.45
CA TYR A 35 2.84 -3.04 3.01
C TYR A 35 3.27 -1.76 3.69
N ASP A 36 2.56 -0.66 3.44
CA ASP A 36 2.48 0.60 4.20
C ASP A 36 2.33 1.74 3.18
N GLY A 37 3.05 1.69 2.06
CA GLY A 37 3.11 2.78 1.08
C GLY A 37 4.02 3.91 1.55
N ASP A 38 5.15 3.54 2.17
CA ASP A 38 6.15 4.49 2.60
C ASP A 38 6.85 5.10 1.38
N ALA A 39 6.94 6.42 1.32
CA ALA A 39 7.53 7.14 0.18
C ALA A 39 8.99 6.73 -0.12
N GLU A 40 9.68 6.17 0.88
CA GLU A 40 11.03 5.63 0.76
C GLU A 40 11.10 4.37 -0.12
N MET A 41 9.97 3.69 -0.39
CA MET A 41 9.90 2.53 -1.28
C MET A 41 9.95 2.90 -2.76
N LYS A 42 9.68 4.17 -3.12
CA LYS A 42 9.62 4.61 -4.52
C LYS A 42 10.78 4.10 -5.39
N PRO A 43 12.07 4.18 -4.98
CA PRO A 43 13.16 3.66 -5.79
C PRO A 43 13.06 2.15 -6.06
N LEU A 44 12.67 1.34 -5.07
CA LEU A 44 12.52 -0.11 -5.19
C LEU A 44 11.29 -0.48 -6.05
N ILE A 45 10.22 0.31 -6.00
CA ILE A 45 9.04 0.09 -6.83
C ILE A 45 9.34 0.47 -8.29
N ASP A 46 9.97 1.63 -8.50
CA ASP A 46 10.29 2.16 -9.83
C ASP A 46 11.34 1.29 -10.56
N ASP A 47 12.32 0.73 -9.84
CA ASP A 47 13.32 -0.18 -10.42
C ASP A 47 12.79 -1.61 -10.62
N GLY A 48 11.60 -1.91 -10.08
CA GLY A 48 10.91 -3.19 -10.21
C GLY A 48 11.37 -4.28 -9.24
N LYS A 49 12.25 -3.97 -8.28
CA LYS A 49 12.59 -4.90 -7.19
C LYS A 49 11.40 -5.15 -6.27
N MET A 50 10.68 -4.10 -5.90
CA MET A 50 9.40 -4.21 -5.21
C MET A 50 8.29 -4.33 -6.25
N VAL A 51 7.79 -5.55 -6.41
CA VAL A 51 6.80 -5.88 -7.42
C VAL A 51 5.43 -5.30 -7.06
N MET A 52 5.17 -5.20 -5.76
CA MET A 52 3.90 -4.71 -5.22
C MET A 52 4.11 -4.17 -3.82
N ASP A 53 3.37 -3.12 -3.50
CA ASP A 53 3.14 -2.63 -2.16
C ASP A 53 1.64 -2.34 -1.99
N VAL A 54 1.19 -2.13 -0.76
CA VAL A 54 -0.16 -1.71 -0.40
C VAL A 54 -0.08 -0.37 0.32
N LEU A 55 -0.55 0.69 -0.33
CA LEU A 55 -0.73 2.00 0.30
C LEU A 55 -1.87 1.91 1.31
N THR A 56 -1.46 1.65 2.54
CA THR A 56 -2.28 1.74 3.74
C THR A 56 -2.08 3.13 4.33
N GLY A 57 -0.83 3.52 4.56
CA GLY A 57 -0.35 4.85 4.92
C GLY A 57 -0.62 5.21 6.37
N ALA A 58 0.43 5.40 7.19
CA ALA A 58 0.27 5.67 8.62
C ALA A 58 -0.65 6.88 8.92
N TYR A 59 -0.50 7.99 8.17
CA TYR A 59 -1.37 9.16 8.31
C TYR A 59 -2.81 8.87 7.87
N ARG A 60 -3.01 8.07 6.82
CA ARG A 60 -4.34 7.72 6.33
C ARG A 60 -5.07 6.84 7.34
N VAL A 61 -4.41 5.82 7.89
CA VAL A 61 -4.95 4.96 8.97
C VAL A 61 -5.28 5.78 10.21
N GLY A 62 -4.36 6.65 10.62
CA GLY A 62 -4.56 7.53 11.77
C GLY A 62 -5.80 8.41 11.57
N TYR A 63 -5.90 9.07 10.41
CA TYR A 63 -7.04 9.92 10.08
C TYR A 63 -8.35 9.13 10.01
N TRP A 64 -8.34 7.97 9.34
CA TRP A 64 -9.51 7.10 9.19
C TRP A 64 -10.09 6.69 10.54
N ASN A 65 -9.25 6.26 11.48
CA ASN A 65 -9.69 5.88 12.83
C ASN A 65 -10.37 7.06 13.56
N ILE A 66 -9.81 8.27 13.45
CA ILE A 66 -10.41 9.47 14.06
C ILE A 66 -11.70 9.87 13.36
N ALA A 67 -11.77 9.77 12.04
CA ALA A 67 -12.98 10.06 11.27
C ALA A 67 -14.12 9.10 11.65
N VAL A 68 -13.84 7.80 11.75
CA VAL A 68 -14.82 6.80 12.21
C VAL A 68 -15.28 7.10 13.64
N ALA A 69 -14.36 7.38 14.56
CA ALA A 69 -14.70 7.72 15.94
C ALA A 69 -15.59 8.97 16.05
N ALA A 70 -15.28 10.02 15.29
CA ALA A 70 -16.07 11.25 15.26
C ALA A 70 -17.49 11.01 14.72
N ARG A 71 -17.64 10.19 13.68
CA ARG A 71 -18.96 9.81 13.12
C ARG A 71 -19.80 9.05 14.14
N LEU A 72 -19.22 8.06 14.81
CA LEU A 72 -19.88 7.30 15.87
C LEU A 72 -20.29 8.23 17.03
N ALA A 73 -19.43 9.17 17.43
CA ALA A 73 -19.74 10.16 18.45
C ALA A 73 -20.90 11.11 18.05
N ASN A 74 -21.07 11.37 16.75
CA ASN A 74 -22.20 12.14 16.20
C ASN A 74 -23.48 11.31 16.01
N GLY A 75 -23.49 10.03 16.43
CA GLY A 75 -24.65 9.15 16.35
C GLY A 75 -24.86 8.47 14.98
N GLU A 76 -23.87 8.54 14.08
CA GLU A 76 -23.91 7.75 12.84
C GLU A 76 -23.83 6.26 13.17
N LYS A 77 -24.55 5.44 12.39
CA LYS A 77 -24.52 3.98 12.50
C LYS A 77 -23.63 3.42 11.41
N LEU A 78 -22.54 2.77 11.80
CA LEU A 78 -21.60 2.11 10.91
C LEU A 78 -21.66 0.59 11.11
N PRO A 79 -21.33 -0.21 10.09
CA PRO A 79 -21.09 -1.64 10.26
C PRO A 79 -20.04 -1.93 11.34
N GLN A 80 -20.12 -3.12 11.94
CA GLN A 80 -19.12 -3.57 12.92
C GLN A 80 -17.73 -3.72 12.27
N ASP A 81 -17.70 -4.29 11.07
CA ASP A 81 -16.48 -4.43 10.29
C ASP A 81 -16.40 -3.32 9.24
N LEU A 82 -15.32 -2.56 9.27
CA LEU A 82 -15.02 -1.52 8.28
C LEU A 82 -13.71 -1.85 7.57
N TYR A 83 -13.73 -1.77 6.25
CA TYR A 83 -12.58 -2.05 5.38
C TYR A 83 -12.09 -0.74 4.78
N MET A 84 -11.03 -0.18 5.37
CA MET A 84 -10.45 1.07 4.89
C MET A 84 -10.06 0.94 3.41
N PRO A 85 -10.42 1.91 2.54
CA PRO A 85 -9.96 1.92 1.16
C PRO A 85 -8.43 2.04 1.06
N THR A 86 -7.78 1.03 0.50
CA THR A 86 -6.34 0.97 0.24
C THR A 86 -6.06 0.84 -1.26
N TYR A 87 -4.80 1.03 -1.66
CA TYR A 87 -4.40 0.89 -3.06
C TYR A 87 -3.24 -0.09 -3.18
N PHE A 88 -3.26 -0.93 -4.21
CA PHE A 88 -2.03 -1.57 -4.64
C PHE A 88 -1.14 -0.54 -5.32
N VAL A 89 0.14 -0.55 -4.97
CA VAL A 89 1.16 0.31 -5.58
C VAL A 89 2.13 -0.57 -6.35
N THR A 90 2.36 -0.24 -7.62
CA THR A 90 3.37 -0.88 -8.46
C THR A 90 3.76 0.08 -9.59
N SER A 91 4.92 -0.12 -10.20
CA SER A 91 5.29 0.65 -11.38
C SER A 91 4.51 0.21 -12.62
N ASP A 92 4.29 1.12 -13.55
CA ASP A 92 3.59 0.81 -14.82
C ASP A 92 4.32 -0.28 -15.62
N ALA A 93 5.65 -0.30 -15.55
CA ALA A 93 6.48 -1.33 -16.18
C ALA A 93 6.26 -2.70 -15.54
N THR A 94 6.20 -2.78 -14.21
CA THR A 94 5.90 -4.03 -13.50
C THR A 94 4.48 -4.50 -13.77
N ALA A 95 3.48 -3.60 -13.72
CA ALA A 95 2.10 -3.92 -14.06
C ALA A 95 1.95 -4.47 -15.49
N ALA A 96 2.67 -3.88 -16.47
CA ALA A 96 2.66 -4.37 -17.85
C ALA A 96 3.25 -5.79 -17.98
N LYS A 97 4.33 -6.10 -17.24
CA LYS A 97 4.90 -7.46 -17.18
C LYS A 97 3.89 -8.45 -16.58
N LEU A 98 3.34 -8.12 -15.41
CA LEU A 98 2.35 -8.96 -14.74
C LEU A 98 1.12 -9.21 -15.63
N LYS A 99 0.67 -8.19 -16.36
CA LYS A 99 -0.41 -8.32 -17.34
C LYS A 99 -0.07 -9.28 -18.48
N ALA A 100 1.16 -9.21 -19.01
CA ALA A 100 1.63 -10.14 -20.03
C ALA A 100 1.67 -11.59 -19.50
N ASP A 101 1.94 -11.75 -18.20
CA ASP A 101 1.92 -13.04 -17.49
C ASP A 101 0.51 -13.50 -17.06
N GLY A 102 -0.54 -12.75 -17.44
CA GLY A 102 -1.94 -13.10 -17.19
C GLY A 102 -2.54 -12.55 -15.88
N LEU A 103 -1.81 -11.69 -15.15
CA LEU A 103 -2.29 -11.04 -13.94
C LEU A 103 -2.66 -9.58 -14.20
N THR A 104 -3.95 -9.25 -14.12
CA THR A 104 -4.45 -7.88 -14.20
C THR A 104 -5.10 -7.50 -12.87
N PHE A 105 -4.77 -6.32 -12.36
CA PHE A 105 -5.30 -5.77 -11.12
C PHE A 105 -5.35 -4.24 -11.20
N GLU A 106 -6.19 -3.62 -10.38
CA GLU A 106 -6.19 -2.17 -10.20
C GLU A 106 -4.98 -1.76 -9.35
N TYR A 107 -4.25 -0.75 -9.80
CA TYR A 107 -3.09 -0.21 -9.09
C TYR A 107 -2.95 1.28 -9.30
N ILE A 108 -2.12 1.91 -8.47
CA ILE A 108 -1.59 3.24 -8.68
C ILE A 108 -0.06 3.16 -8.81
N ASN A 109 0.54 4.01 -9.64
CA ASN A 109 1.99 4.15 -9.67
C ASN A 109 2.48 5.09 -8.56
N THR A 110 3.80 5.18 -8.38
CA THR A 110 4.44 5.94 -7.30
C THR A 110 4.18 7.45 -7.37
N ASP A 111 3.91 7.99 -8.55
CA ASP A 111 3.51 9.39 -8.71
C ASP A 111 2.10 9.65 -8.15
N LYS A 112 1.16 8.74 -8.43
CA LYS A 112 -0.20 8.82 -7.88
C LYS A 112 -0.25 8.46 -6.40
N GLU A 113 0.56 7.50 -5.95
CA GLU A 113 0.77 7.20 -4.54
C GLU A 113 1.15 8.44 -3.74
N ALA A 114 2.12 9.23 -4.22
CA ALA A 114 2.57 10.46 -3.53
C ALA A 114 1.44 11.48 -3.33
N VAL A 115 0.41 11.45 -4.19
CA VAL A 115 -0.82 12.25 -4.06
C VAL A 115 -1.78 11.59 -3.07
N GLU A 116 -2.14 10.33 -3.29
CA GLU A 116 -3.17 9.64 -2.49
C GLU A 116 -2.74 9.39 -1.04
N ALA A 117 -1.44 9.28 -0.77
CA ALA A 117 -0.85 9.21 0.57
C ALA A 117 -1.26 10.41 1.46
N LYS A 118 -1.52 11.56 0.83
CA LYS A 118 -1.86 12.83 1.50
C LYS A 118 -3.33 13.22 1.35
N ASN A 119 -4.07 12.52 0.49
CA ASN A 119 -5.43 12.87 0.09
C ASN A 119 -6.51 12.40 1.08
N TYR A 120 -6.11 11.94 2.28
CA TYR A 120 -7.02 11.36 3.27
C TYR A 120 -8.14 12.29 3.74
N THR A 121 -7.94 13.63 3.70
CA THR A 121 -9.02 14.56 4.08
C THR A 121 -10.14 14.61 3.05
N GLU A 122 -9.80 14.56 1.76
CA GLU A 122 -10.81 14.54 0.70
C GLU A 122 -11.45 13.15 0.57
N GLN A 123 -10.68 12.09 0.80
CA GLN A 123 -11.16 10.71 0.73
C GLN A 123 -12.02 10.32 1.95
N LEU A 124 -11.64 10.78 3.15
CA LEU A 124 -12.15 10.25 4.42
C LEU A 124 -12.68 11.33 5.38
N GLY A 125 -12.66 12.60 4.98
CA GLY A 125 -13.02 13.72 5.83
C GLY A 125 -14.51 13.82 6.19
N PRO A 126 -14.90 14.82 6.98
CA PRO A 126 -16.29 15.00 7.41
C PRO A 126 -17.25 15.35 6.27
N LYS A 127 -16.73 15.81 5.12
CA LYS A 127 -17.54 16.18 3.95
C LYS A 127 -17.99 14.98 3.11
N VAL A 128 -17.33 13.82 3.24
CA VAL A 128 -17.72 12.60 2.53
C VAL A 128 -18.80 11.83 3.31
N PRO A 129 -19.62 11.01 2.64
CA PRO A 129 -20.61 10.18 3.34
C PRO A 129 -19.96 9.09 4.21
N ALA A 130 -20.71 8.58 5.18
CA ALA A 130 -20.31 7.45 6.04
C ALA A 130 -19.86 6.21 5.25
N THR A 131 -20.47 5.99 4.08
CA THR A 131 -20.13 4.89 3.16
C THR A 131 -18.72 5.00 2.59
N ALA A 132 -18.06 6.17 2.65
CA ALA A 132 -16.66 6.31 2.26
C ALA A 132 -15.69 5.67 3.26
N MET A 133 -16.14 5.34 4.48
CA MET A 133 -15.28 4.73 5.50
C MET A 133 -15.03 3.25 5.27
N THR A 134 -15.78 2.59 4.38
CA THR A 134 -15.63 1.16 4.13
C THR A 134 -15.89 0.81 2.67
N LEU A 135 -15.07 -0.07 2.11
CA LEU A 135 -15.40 -0.74 0.86
C LEU A 135 -16.55 -1.74 1.06
N ALA A 136 -17.36 -1.96 0.02
CA ALA A 136 -18.35 -3.03 -0.01
C ALA A 136 -17.64 -4.38 -0.15
N LYS A 137 -18.13 -5.40 0.57
CA LYS A 137 -17.70 -6.80 0.37
C LYS A 137 -18.30 -7.38 -0.89
#